data_AF-A0A7H4P0Q1-F1
#
_entry.id   AF-A0A7H4P0Q1-F1
#
_cell.length_a   1.000
_cell.length_b   1.000
_cell.length_c   1.000
_cell.angle_alpha   90.00
_cell.angle_beta   90.00
_cell.angle_gamma   90.00
#
_symmetry.space_group_name_H-M   'P 1'
#
loop_
_entity.id
_entity.type
_entity.pdbx_description
1 polymer ?
#
loop_
_entity_poly.entity_id
_entity_poly.type
_entity_poly.pdbx_seq_one_letter_code
_entity_poly.pdbx_strand_id
1 'polypeptide(L)'
;MKNKFVVTIAGGGSTYTPGIVMMLLENMDRFPLSEIRLYDNHRDRQSVIGEACAILVAERYPQVAFSFTTDPQEAFTGVDFVMAHIRVGLYEMREKDEKIPLKHGVIGQETCGPGGIAYGMRSIAGVLELVDYMETYSPGAWMLNYSNPAAIVAEATRRLRPTTRIINICDMPVAIEGLFADILGLKSRKEMNVRYFGLNHFGWWTSITDKAGNDLMPALKNHVAELGYCSPKEDFQHKAPSWIETFKKVKDVFALDTDTLPNTYLKYYFYADYEVAHSDPDFTRANEVMAGERRRCLIWPEKSSPGRAAKRRISMPGRMRPLSSTSPAPSPLTPRRECC
;
A
#
# COMPACT_ATOMS: atom_id res chain seq x y z
N MET A 1 -11.37 -8.41 29.42
CA MET A 1 -10.58 -8.16 28.19
C MET A 1 -10.12 -6.71 28.22
N LYS A 2 -8.92 -6.39 27.73
CA LYS A 2 -8.52 -4.98 27.55
C LYS A 2 -9.55 -4.31 26.63
N ASN A 3 -10.11 -3.18 27.06
CA ASN A 3 -11.15 -2.49 26.29
C ASN A 3 -10.59 -1.62 25.16
N LYS A 4 -9.27 -1.35 25.15
CA LYS A 4 -8.56 -0.56 24.13
C LYS A 4 -7.10 -1.03 24.01
N PHE A 5 -6.53 -0.90 22.82
CA PHE A 5 -5.16 -1.31 22.52
C PHE A 5 -4.20 -0.13 22.35
N VAL A 6 -2.94 -0.34 22.70
CA VAL A 6 -1.81 0.54 22.37
C VAL A 6 -1.04 -0.04 21.19
N VAL A 7 -0.86 0.73 20.12
CA VAL A 7 -0.18 0.29 18.90
C VAL A 7 1.03 1.16 18.60
N THR A 8 2.16 0.52 18.30
CA THR A 8 3.32 1.20 17.73
C THR A 8 3.51 0.81 16.28
N ILE A 9 3.64 1.81 15.41
CA ILE A 9 3.93 1.63 14.00
C ILE A 9 5.43 1.88 13.78
N ALA A 10 6.18 0.81 13.49
CA ALA A 10 7.62 0.87 13.23
C ALA A 10 7.89 1.07 11.73
N GLY A 11 8.65 2.13 11.41
CA GLY A 11 8.76 2.70 10.07
C GLY A 11 7.82 3.89 9.85
N GLY A 12 7.57 4.69 10.89
CA GLY A 12 6.62 5.81 10.90
C GLY A 12 6.84 6.84 9.79
N GLY A 13 8.08 7.03 9.32
CA GLY A 13 8.40 7.92 8.19
C GLY A 13 8.02 7.36 6.81
N SER A 14 7.40 6.19 6.73
CA SER A 14 6.85 5.65 5.49
C SER A 14 5.73 6.54 4.93
N THR A 15 5.68 6.67 3.61
CA THR A 15 4.59 7.35 2.91
C THR A 15 3.25 6.61 3.00
N TYR A 16 3.27 5.36 3.44
CA TYR A 16 2.07 4.55 3.70
C TYR A 16 1.49 4.78 5.10
N THR A 17 2.27 5.30 6.06
CA THR A 17 1.85 5.48 7.45
C THR A 17 0.55 6.27 7.59
N PRO A 18 0.33 7.42 6.90
CA PRO A 18 -0.94 8.15 7.03
C PRO A 18 -2.17 7.31 6.65
N GLY A 19 -2.06 6.49 5.61
CA GLY A 19 -3.13 5.60 5.19
C GLY A 19 -3.40 4.48 6.20
N ILE A 20 -2.35 3.95 6.83
CA ILE A 20 -2.47 2.93 7.89
C ILE A 20 -3.11 3.52 9.14
N VAL A 21 -2.67 4.71 9.57
CA VAL A 21 -3.26 5.43 10.71
C VAL A 21 -4.75 5.68 10.48
N MET A 22 -5.13 6.17 9.30
CA MET A 22 -6.54 6.34 8.96
C MET A 22 -7.32 5.03 8.98
N MET A 23 -6.78 3.98 8.37
CA MET A 23 -7.41 2.66 8.37
C MET A 23 -7.65 2.14 9.79
N LEU A 24 -6.68 2.30 10.69
CA LEU A 24 -6.82 1.92 12.10
C LEU A 24 -7.94 2.70 12.80
N LEU A 25 -7.97 4.02 12.62
CA LEU A 25 -8.97 4.90 13.24
C LEU A 25 -10.40 4.63 12.71
N GLU A 26 -10.53 4.35 11.42
CA GLU A 26 -11.80 4.01 10.76
C GLU A 26 -12.34 2.63 11.17
N ASN A 27 -11.50 1.76 11.76
CA ASN A 27 -11.87 0.40 12.17
C ASN A 27 -11.87 0.24 13.71
N MET A 28 -12.02 1.33 14.47
CA MET A 28 -12.06 1.30 15.94
C MET A 28 -13.30 0.62 16.52
N ASP A 29 -14.36 0.42 15.73
CA ASP A 29 -15.55 -0.35 16.10
C ASP A 29 -15.22 -1.81 16.42
N ARG A 30 -14.26 -2.40 15.71
CA ARG A 30 -13.79 -3.77 15.90
C ARG A 30 -12.40 -3.88 16.52
N PHE A 31 -11.61 -2.80 16.49
CA PHE A 31 -10.26 -2.74 17.03
C PHE A 31 -10.05 -1.42 17.80
N PRO A 32 -10.61 -1.28 19.01
CA PRO A 32 -10.61 -0.02 19.73
C PRO A 32 -9.20 0.37 20.19
N LEU A 33 -8.81 1.62 19.92
CA LEU A 33 -7.47 2.15 20.22
C LEU A 33 -7.52 3.14 21.38
N SER A 34 -6.53 3.07 22.27
CA SER A 34 -6.26 4.12 23.25
C SER A 34 -5.10 5.00 22.82
N GLU A 35 -4.13 4.44 22.10
CA GLU A 35 -2.91 5.15 21.73
C GLU A 35 -2.29 4.58 20.45
N ILE A 36 -1.76 5.48 19.61
CA ILE A 36 -0.93 5.15 18.45
C ILE A 36 0.41 5.88 18.59
N ARG A 37 1.52 5.16 18.48
CA ARG A 37 2.87 5.73 18.45
C ARG A 37 3.54 5.45 17.12
N LEU A 38 4.25 6.42 16.57
CA LEU A 38 5.13 6.20 15.43
C LEU A 38 6.58 6.08 15.91
N TYR A 39 7.29 5.09 15.37
CA TYR A 39 8.72 4.91 15.58
C TYR A 39 9.46 4.84 14.25
N ASP A 40 10.57 5.56 14.14
CA ASP A 40 11.48 5.52 13.00
C ASP A 40 12.87 5.95 13.46
N ASN A 41 13.92 5.44 12.83
CA ASN A 41 15.30 5.83 13.10
C ASN A 41 15.72 7.09 12.31
N HIS A 42 14.89 7.56 11.38
CA HIS A 42 15.08 8.81 10.63
C HIS A 42 14.12 9.90 11.14
N ARG A 43 14.57 10.68 12.13
CA ARG A 43 13.78 11.76 12.76
C ARG A 43 13.14 12.70 11.74
N ASP A 44 13.95 13.33 10.89
CA ASP A 44 13.46 14.39 9.98
C ASP A 44 12.41 13.86 9.00
N ARG A 45 12.60 12.63 8.51
CA ARG A 45 11.65 11.96 7.64
C ARG A 45 10.34 11.65 8.37
N GLN A 46 10.43 11.16 9.60
CA GLN A 46 9.26 10.85 10.42
C GLN A 46 8.52 12.11 10.84
N SER A 47 9.19 13.20 11.21
CA SER A 47 8.55 14.42 11.72
C SER A 47 7.48 14.96 10.77
N VAL A 48 7.77 15.00 9.46
CA VAL A 48 6.79 15.45 8.44
C VAL A 48 5.51 14.60 8.47
N ILE A 49 5.65 13.28 8.58
CA ILE A 49 4.52 12.34 8.62
C ILE A 49 3.81 12.37 9.97
N GLY A 50 4.58 12.41 11.06
CA GLY A 50 4.11 12.42 12.44
C GLY A 50 3.31 13.66 12.77
N GLU A 51 3.79 14.85 12.39
CA GLU A 51 3.07 16.12 12.58
C GLU A 51 1.73 16.13 11.82
N ALA A 52 1.74 15.66 10.56
CA ALA A 52 0.51 15.56 9.77
C ALA A 52 -0.51 14.59 10.39
N CYS A 53 -0.06 13.43 10.89
CA CYS A 53 -0.93 12.47 11.57
C CYS A 53 -1.42 13.02 12.93
N ALA A 54 -0.58 13.74 13.67
CA ALA A 54 -0.95 14.33 14.96
C ALA A 54 -2.10 15.34 14.80
N ILE A 55 -2.03 16.22 13.80
CA ILE A 55 -3.12 17.16 13.47
C ILE A 55 -4.41 16.38 13.16
N LEU A 56 -4.30 15.37 12.29
CA LEU A 56 -5.45 14.57 11.86
C LEU A 56 -6.14 13.85 13.04
N VAL A 57 -5.35 13.24 13.94
CA VAL A 57 -5.88 12.52 15.10
C VAL A 57 -6.51 13.49 16.08
N ALA A 58 -5.87 14.63 16.36
CA ALA A 58 -6.42 15.65 17.25
C ALA A 58 -7.76 16.22 16.74
N GLU A 59 -7.91 16.40 15.43
CA GLU A 59 -9.15 16.94 14.83
C GLU A 59 -10.30 15.92 14.79
N ARG A 60 -10.01 14.66 14.48
CA ARG A 60 -11.05 13.67 14.14
C ARG A 60 -11.26 12.59 15.20
N TYR A 61 -10.23 12.29 15.98
CA TYR A 61 -10.23 11.21 16.95
C TYR A 61 -9.49 11.62 18.25
N PRO A 62 -9.88 12.75 18.90
CA PRO A 62 -9.17 13.30 20.05
C PRO A 62 -9.13 12.36 21.28
N GLN A 63 -9.95 11.31 21.29
CA GLN A 63 -9.94 10.25 22.30
C GLN A 63 -8.78 9.25 22.18
N VAL A 64 -8.01 9.29 21.10
CA VAL A 64 -6.83 8.43 20.86
C VAL A 64 -5.57 9.26 21.09
N ALA A 65 -4.75 8.84 22.05
CA ALA A 65 -3.45 9.47 22.25
C ALA A 65 -2.54 9.20 21.03
N PHE A 66 -1.77 10.21 20.61
CA PHE A 66 -0.89 10.10 19.46
C PHE A 66 0.48 10.73 19.76
N SER A 67 1.55 10.02 19.42
CA SER A 67 2.91 10.51 19.53
C SER A 67 3.81 9.92 18.44
N PHE A 68 4.96 10.53 18.21
CA PHE A 68 6.00 9.98 17.35
C PHE A 68 7.37 10.26 17.98
N THR A 69 8.26 9.28 17.93
CA THR A 69 9.57 9.36 18.59
C THR A 69 10.61 8.55 17.82
N THR A 70 11.88 8.80 18.12
CA THR A 70 13.00 7.95 17.69
C THR A 70 13.60 7.17 18.85
N ASP A 71 13.07 7.34 20.07
CA ASP A 71 13.53 6.62 21.25
C ASP A 71 12.81 5.27 21.35
N PRO A 72 13.54 4.13 21.35
CA PRO A 72 12.93 2.81 21.49
C PRO A 72 12.15 2.65 22.80
N GLN A 73 12.62 3.20 23.91
CA GLN A 73 11.92 3.01 25.18
C GLN A 73 10.53 3.68 25.14
N GLU A 74 10.44 4.94 24.73
CA GLU A 74 9.16 5.63 24.52
C GLU A 74 8.24 4.89 23.54
N ALA A 75 8.79 4.44 22.40
CA ALA A 75 8.01 3.79 21.35
C ALA A 75 7.46 2.42 21.76
N PHE A 76 8.23 1.62 22.49
CA PHE A 76 7.91 0.20 22.70
C PHE A 76 7.43 -0.12 24.13
N THR A 77 7.39 0.83 25.06
CA THR A 77 6.91 0.58 26.44
C THR A 77 5.39 0.40 26.52
N GLY A 78 4.94 -0.73 27.06
CA GLY A 78 3.52 -1.01 27.31
C GLY A 78 2.63 -1.15 26.06
N VAL A 79 3.21 -1.46 24.89
CA VAL A 79 2.47 -1.67 23.64
C VAL A 79 1.78 -3.03 23.63
N ASP A 80 0.63 -3.12 22.97
CA ASP A 80 -0.06 -4.40 22.72
C ASP A 80 0.37 -5.00 21.37
N PHE A 81 0.53 -4.13 20.37
CA PHE A 81 0.94 -4.52 19.02
C PHE A 81 2.02 -3.62 18.45
N VAL A 82 2.97 -4.22 17.76
CA VAL A 82 3.92 -3.52 16.88
C VAL A 82 3.56 -3.83 15.44
N MET A 83 3.20 -2.83 14.66
CA MET A 83 2.94 -2.93 13.23
C MET A 83 4.19 -2.48 12.47
N ALA A 84 4.94 -3.43 11.88
CA ALA A 84 6.24 -3.15 11.29
C ALA A 84 6.20 -3.15 9.76
N HIS A 85 6.61 -2.02 9.16
CA HIS A 85 6.77 -1.84 7.72
C HIS A 85 8.01 -1.01 7.37
N ILE A 86 9.15 -1.40 7.96
CA ILE A 86 10.43 -0.76 7.70
C ILE A 86 10.95 -1.09 6.30
N ARG A 87 11.77 -0.19 5.76
CA ARG A 87 12.55 -0.43 4.54
C ARG A 87 14.00 -0.02 4.79
N VAL A 88 14.82 -0.96 5.22
CA VAL A 88 16.24 -0.69 5.49
C VAL A 88 16.96 -0.32 4.20
N GLY A 89 17.58 0.86 4.19
CA GLY A 89 18.24 1.44 3.00
C GLY A 89 17.31 2.26 2.08
N LEU A 90 16.04 2.40 2.43
CA LEU A 90 15.07 3.25 1.72
C LEU A 90 14.98 2.93 0.21
N TYR A 91 14.53 3.90 -0.59
CA TYR A 91 14.41 3.72 -2.04
C TYR A 91 15.75 3.85 -2.78
N GLU A 92 16.75 4.51 -2.20
CA GLU A 92 18.10 4.58 -2.79
C GLU A 92 18.73 3.19 -2.88
N MET A 93 18.62 2.38 -1.82
CA MET A 93 19.11 1.01 -1.88
C MET A 93 18.22 0.11 -2.73
N ARG A 94 16.90 0.33 -2.74
CA ARG A 94 15.98 -0.37 -3.65
C ARG A 94 16.37 -0.15 -5.12
N GLU A 95 16.72 1.08 -5.49
CA GLU A 95 17.19 1.38 -6.86
C GLU A 95 18.45 0.59 -7.19
N LYS A 96 19.39 0.44 -6.25
CA LYS A 96 20.58 -0.40 -6.43
C LYS A 96 20.21 -1.88 -6.55
N ASP A 97 19.29 -2.37 -5.73
CA ASP A 97 18.80 -3.76 -5.78
C ASP A 97 18.18 -4.11 -7.13
N GLU A 98 17.54 -3.13 -7.79
CA GLU A 98 16.93 -3.31 -9.11
C GLU A 98 17.96 -3.13 -10.24
N LYS A 99 18.78 -2.06 -10.19
CA LYS A 99 19.69 -1.73 -11.30
C LYS A 99 20.94 -2.60 -11.38
N ILE A 100 21.51 -3.04 -10.24
CA ILE A 100 22.74 -3.84 -10.25
C ILE A 100 22.52 -5.17 -10.97
N PRO A 101 21.49 -5.99 -10.64
CA PRO A 101 21.26 -7.25 -11.35
C PRO A 101 20.97 -7.05 -12.85
N LEU A 102 20.21 -6.01 -13.21
CA LEU A 102 19.86 -5.73 -14.60
C LEU A 102 21.09 -5.45 -15.48
N LYS A 103 22.13 -4.79 -14.94
CA LYS A 103 23.42 -4.60 -15.64
C LYS A 103 24.13 -5.90 -15.99
N HIS A 104 23.78 -6.99 -15.33
CA HIS A 104 24.33 -8.33 -15.57
C HIS A 104 23.34 -9.25 -16.29
N GLY A 105 22.26 -8.72 -16.85
CA GLY A 105 21.24 -9.52 -17.55
C GLY A 105 20.41 -10.39 -16.61
N VAL A 106 20.32 -10.04 -15.32
CA VAL A 106 19.57 -10.76 -14.29
C VAL A 106 18.45 -9.88 -13.77
N ILE A 107 17.33 -10.49 -13.36
CA ILE A 107 16.17 -9.76 -12.84
C ILE A 107 16.52 -8.89 -11.63
N GLY A 108 16.17 -7.61 -11.72
CA GLY A 108 16.24 -6.64 -10.63
C GLY A 108 14.85 -6.38 -10.05
N GLN A 109 14.57 -6.92 -8.86
CA GLN A 109 13.24 -6.83 -8.24
C GLN A 109 13.39 -6.68 -6.71
N GLU A 110 12.43 -5.99 -6.09
CA GLU A 110 12.44 -5.64 -4.67
C GLU A 110 12.59 -6.84 -3.70
N THR A 111 11.98 -7.97 -4.03
CA THR A 111 11.84 -9.15 -3.15
C THR A 111 12.22 -10.47 -3.81
N CYS A 112 12.49 -10.46 -5.11
CA CYS A 112 12.85 -11.63 -5.90
C CYS A 112 14.23 -11.44 -6.55
N GLY A 113 14.91 -12.55 -6.84
CA GLY A 113 16.25 -12.52 -7.43
C GLY A 113 17.31 -11.90 -6.51
N PRO A 114 18.47 -11.49 -7.06
CA PRO A 114 19.56 -10.93 -6.26
C PRO A 114 19.19 -9.64 -5.53
N GLY A 115 18.30 -8.81 -6.11
CA GLY A 115 17.79 -7.61 -5.45
C GLY A 115 17.04 -7.92 -4.16
N GLY A 116 16.11 -8.89 -4.21
CA GLY A 116 15.42 -9.38 -3.02
C GLY A 116 16.34 -9.98 -1.97
N ILE A 117 17.38 -10.71 -2.38
CA ILE A 117 18.40 -11.24 -1.46
C ILE A 117 19.15 -10.09 -0.77
N ALA A 118 19.64 -9.11 -1.54
CA ALA A 118 20.35 -7.96 -0.99
C ALA A 118 19.47 -7.15 -0.01
N TYR A 119 18.19 -6.95 -0.35
CA TYR A 119 17.24 -6.31 0.56
C TYR A 119 17.03 -7.14 1.83
N GLY A 120 16.86 -8.46 1.71
CA GLY A 120 16.74 -9.38 2.85
C GLY A 120 17.92 -9.29 3.81
N MET A 121 19.15 -9.26 3.28
CA MET A 121 20.36 -9.12 4.08
C MET A 121 20.39 -7.83 4.89
N ARG A 122 19.84 -6.72 4.37
CA ARG A 122 19.70 -5.47 5.12
C ARG A 122 18.55 -5.53 6.13
N SER A 123 17.43 -6.16 5.78
CA SER A 123 16.23 -6.20 6.62
C SER A 123 16.37 -7.06 7.86
N ILE A 124 17.17 -8.14 7.83
CA ILE A 124 17.31 -9.06 8.98
C ILE A 124 17.69 -8.31 10.26
N ALA A 125 18.74 -7.49 10.23
CA ALA A 125 19.21 -6.78 11.41
C ALA A 125 18.15 -5.79 11.94
N GLY A 126 17.53 -5.01 11.04
CA GLY A 126 16.51 -4.03 11.44
C GLY A 126 15.28 -4.69 12.06
N VAL A 127 14.83 -5.85 11.55
CA VAL A 127 13.67 -6.55 12.14
C VAL A 127 14.02 -7.18 13.48
N LEU A 128 15.22 -7.76 13.64
CA LEU A 128 15.66 -8.31 14.92
C LEU A 128 15.78 -7.21 15.99
N GLU A 129 16.26 -6.03 15.61
CA GLU A 129 16.33 -4.88 16.51
C GLU A 129 14.94 -4.46 17.02
N LEU A 130 13.94 -4.38 16.14
CA LEU A 130 12.55 -4.09 16.54
C LEU A 130 11.96 -5.18 17.44
N VAL A 131 12.29 -6.44 17.18
CA VAL A 131 11.87 -7.57 18.02
C VAL A 131 12.46 -7.42 19.43
N ASP A 132 13.76 -7.12 19.51
CA ASP A 132 14.46 -6.99 20.79
C ASP A 132 13.93 -5.79 21.60
N TYR A 133 13.62 -4.67 20.94
CA TYR A 133 12.94 -3.54 21.60
C TYR A 133 11.55 -3.93 22.12
N MET A 134 10.74 -4.60 21.29
CA MET A 134 9.41 -5.05 21.70
C MET A 134 9.48 -5.99 22.92
N GLU A 135 10.38 -6.97 22.91
CA GLU A 135 10.53 -7.93 24.00
C GLU A 135 11.07 -7.28 25.28
N THR A 136 11.96 -6.30 25.15
CA THR A 136 12.53 -5.56 26.28
C THR A 136 11.49 -4.69 26.97
N TYR A 137 10.72 -3.91 26.20
CA TYR A 137 9.84 -2.88 26.75
C TYR A 137 8.37 -3.32 26.87
N SER A 138 7.98 -4.41 26.21
CA SER A 138 6.61 -4.97 26.26
C SER A 138 6.60 -6.50 26.11
N PRO A 139 7.11 -7.25 27.11
CA PRO A 139 7.08 -8.70 27.11
C PRO A 139 5.62 -9.20 27.09
N GLY A 140 5.15 -9.63 25.92
CA GLY A 140 3.78 -10.08 25.70
C GLY A 140 3.08 -9.43 24.51
N ALA A 141 3.63 -8.33 23.97
CA ALA A 141 3.16 -7.72 22.74
C ALA A 141 3.30 -8.67 21.53
N TRP A 142 2.51 -8.42 20.50
CA TRP A 142 2.62 -9.11 19.21
C TRP A 142 3.18 -8.17 18.15
N MET A 143 4.17 -8.65 17.39
CA MET A 143 4.61 -7.98 16.17
C MET A 143 3.81 -8.50 14.97
N LEU A 144 3.11 -7.60 14.29
CA LEU A 144 2.54 -7.82 12.97
C LEU A 144 3.54 -7.30 11.94
N ASN A 145 4.38 -8.19 11.44
CA ASN A 145 5.42 -7.85 10.47
C ASN A 145 4.92 -8.05 9.04
N TYR A 146 4.72 -6.94 8.34
CA TYR A 146 4.45 -6.90 6.90
C TYR A 146 5.57 -6.16 6.15
N SER A 147 6.76 -6.10 6.76
CA SER A 147 7.99 -5.69 6.09
C SER A 147 8.49 -6.79 5.17
N ASN A 148 9.06 -6.40 4.04
CA ASN A 148 9.67 -7.30 3.08
C ASN A 148 11.20 -7.36 3.21
N PRO A 149 11.86 -8.38 2.62
CA PRO A 149 11.28 -9.56 1.98
C PRO A 149 10.92 -10.63 3.02
N ALA A 150 9.62 -10.91 3.17
CA ALA A 150 9.12 -11.67 4.31
C ALA A 150 9.63 -13.11 4.37
N ALA A 151 9.89 -13.78 3.23
CA ALA A 151 10.46 -15.13 3.22
C ALA A 151 11.82 -15.22 3.96
N ILE A 152 12.74 -14.30 3.65
CA ILE A 152 14.09 -14.27 4.24
C ILE A 152 14.03 -13.86 5.71
N VAL A 153 13.26 -12.80 6.02
CA VAL A 153 13.12 -12.28 7.38
C VAL A 153 12.41 -13.29 8.29
N ALA A 154 11.36 -13.96 7.80
CA ALA A 154 10.67 -15.00 8.55
C ALA A 154 11.61 -16.17 8.87
N GLU A 155 12.46 -16.59 7.93
CA GLU A 155 13.46 -17.63 8.21
C GLU A 155 14.50 -17.18 9.24
N ALA A 156 14.95 -15.92 9.19
CA ALA A 156 15.87 -15.38 10.17
C ALA A 156 15.25 -15.33 11.57
N THR A 157 14.01 -14.83 11.70
CA THR A 157 13.29 -14.79 13.00
C THR A 157 12.99 -16.19 13.52
N ARG A 158 12.60 -17.14 12.64
CA ARG A 158 12.42 -18.55 13.03
C ARG A 158 13.69 -19.16 13.63
N ARG A 159 14.87 -18.83 13.11
CA ARG A 159 16.15 -19.36 13.62
C ARG A 159 16.66 -18.63 14.85
N LEU A 160 16.60 -17.30 14.85
CA LEU A 160 17.31 -16.45 15.81
C LEU A 160 16.40 -15.99 16.96
N ARG A 161 15.08 -16.02 16.76
CA ARG A 161 14.04 -15.57 17.69
C ARG A 161 12.82 -16.54 17.67
N PRO A 162 13.05 -17.87 17.87
CA PRO A 162 12.01 -18.89 17.66
C PRO A 162 10.80 -18.79 18.60
N THR A 163 10.95 -18.10 19.74
CA THR A 163 9.91 -17.97 20.77
C THR A 163 9.21 -16.62 20.75
N THR A 164 9.66 -15.69 19.89
CA THR A 164 9.09 -14.34 19.80
C THR A 164 7.68 -14.38 19.23
N ARG A 165 6.81 -13.52 19.76
CA ARG A 165 5.45 -13.30 19.26
C ARG A 165 5.45 -12.44 18.00
N ILE A 166 5.85 -13.03 16.88
CA ILE A 166 5.86 -12.38 15.57
C ILE A 166 4.97 -13.13 14.58
N ILE A 167 4.12 -12.38 13.87
CA ILE A 167 3.34 -12.86 12.74
C ILE A 167 3.87 -12.18 11.49
N ASN A 168 4.48 -12.97 10.59
CA ASN A 168 4.92 -12.50 9.29
C ASN A 168 3.77 -12.67 8.28
N ILE A 169 3.31 -11.58 7.68
CA ILE A 169 2.17 -11.57 6.76
C ILE A 169 2.48 -10.83 5.46
N CYS A 170 1.71 -11.11 4.41
CA CYS A 170 1.88 -10.51 3.09
C CYS A 170 0.51 -10.12 2.52
N ASP A 171 0.47 -8.99 1.83
CA ASP A 171 -0.71 -8.39 1.21
C ASP A 171 -0.98 -8.92 -0.20
N MET A 172 0.02 -9.46 -0.91
CA MET A 172 -0.14 -9.93 -2.29
C MET A 172 -1.28 -10.96 -2.46
N PRO A 173 -1.41 -12.01 -1.62
CA PRO A 173 -2.55 -12.92 -1.70
C PRO A 173 -3.89 -12.22 -1.45
N VAL A 174 -3.92 -11.22 -0.56
CA VAL A 174 -5.15 -10.46 -0.26
C VAL A 174 -5.60 -9.65 -1.47
N ALA A 175 -4.66 -9.00 -2.15
CA ALA A 175 -4.93 -8.25 -3.38
C ALA A 175 -5.42 -9.18 -4.50
N ILE A 176 -4.74 -10.32 -4.71
CA ILE A 176 -5.13 -11.32 -5.72
C ILE A 176 -6.53 -11.89 -5.44
N GLU A 177 -6.83 -12.24 -4.19
CA GLU A 177 -8.16 -12.72 -3.82
C GLU A 177 -9.24 -11.63 -3.96
N GLY A 178 -8.87 -10.35 -3.88
CA GLY A 178 -9.74 -9.23 -4.26
C GLY A 178 -10.09 -9.27 -5.75
N LEU A 179 -9.10 -9.52 -6.62
CA LEU A 179 -9.32 -9.69 -8.06
C LEU A 179 -10.16 -10.94 -8.36
N PHE A 180 -9.98 -12.03 -7.62
CA PHE A 180 -10.84 -13.21 -7.77
C PHE A 180 -12.30 -12.88 -7.46
N ALA A 181 -12.54 -12.13 -6.38
CA ALA A 181 -13.89 -11.69 -6.05
C ALA A 181 -14.49 -10.82 -7.16
N ASP A 182 -13.70 -9.92 -7.77
CA ASP A 182 -14.16 -9.12 -8.90
C ASP A 182 -14.53 -9.96 -10.13
N ILE A 183 -13.65 -10.91 -10.50
CA ILE A 183 -13.87 -11.82 -11.64
C ILE A 183 -15.12 -12.67 -11.42
N LEU A 184 -15.34 -13.13 -10.19
CA LEU A 184 -16.49 -13.96 -9.82
C LEU A 184 -17.77 -13.16 -9.51
N GLY A 185 -17.71 -11.83 -9.54
CA GLY A 185 -18.85 -10.98 -9.19
C GLY A 185 -19.25 -11.00 -7.71
N LEU A 186 -18.35 -11.42 -6.81
CA LEU A 186 -18.57 -11.41 -5.36
C LEU A 186 -18.38 -10.00 -4.78
N LYS A 187 -19.04 -9.68 -3.65
CA LYS A 187 -18.91 -8.35 -3.02
C LYS A 187 -17.61 -8.24 -2.23
N SER A 188 -17.12 -9.35 -1.70
CA SER A 188 -15.87 -9.40 -0.95
C SER A 188 -15.14 -10.69 -1.17
N ARG A 189 -13.81 -10.61 -1.18
CA ARG A 189 -12.95 -11.80 -1.10
C ARG A 189 -13.28 -12.69 0.11
N LYS A 190 -13.83 -12.12 1.19
CA LYS A 190 -14.21 -12.87 2.40
C LYS A 190 -15.37 -13.84 2.18
N GLU A 191 -16.07 -13.76 1.05
CA GLU A 191 -17.10 -14.72 0.65
C GLU A 191 -16.51 -16.05 0.15
N MET A 192 -15.21 -16.09 -0.15
CA MET A 192 -14.51 -17.30 -0.55
C MET A 192 -13.93 -18.05 0.66
N ASN A 193 -13.78 -19.36 0.53
CA ASN A 193 -12.91 -20.21 1.34
C ASN A 193 -11.82 -20.75 0.42
N VAL A 194 -10.56 -20.63 0.85
CA VAL A 194 -9.41 -20.95 0.00
C VAL A 194 -8.46 -21.94 0.68
N ARG A 195 -7.86 -22.83 -0.13
CA ARG A 195 -6.69 -23.60 0.25
C ARG A 195 -5.49 -23.12 -0.57
N TYR A 196 -4.44 -22.69 0.10
CA TYR A 196 -3.24 -22.14 -0.50
C TYR A 196 -2.01 -22.77 0.15
N PHE A 197 -0.96 -23.02 -0.65
CA PHE A 197 0.34 -23.44 -0.13
C PHE A 197 1.47 -22.75 -0.90
N GLY A 198 2.64 -22.68 -0.26
CA GLY A 198 3.84 -22.10 -0.86
C GLY A 198 4.66 -21.31 0.16
N LEU A 199 5.71 -20.68 -0.33
CA LEU A 199 6.46 -19.68 0.41
C LEU A 199 5.81 -18.30 0.20
N ASN A 200 6.27 -17.31 0.97
CA ASN A 200 5.94 -15.91 0.67
C ASN A 200 6.42 -15.56 -0.75
N HIS A 201 5.56 -14.89 -1.53
CA HIS A 201 5.77 -14.56 -2.95
C HIS A 201 6.05 -15.77 -3.87
N PHE A 202 5.70 -16.99 -3.45
CA PHE A 202 5.94 -18.20 -4.24
C PHE A 202 4.95 -19.30 -3.85
N GLY A 203 3.74 -19.30 -4.40
CA GLY A 203 2.72 -20.28 -4.02
C GLY A 203 1.52 -20.34 -4.95
N TRP A 204 0.58 -21.23 -4.58
CA TRP A 204 -0.55 -21.61 -5.41
C TRP A 204 -1.83 -21.82 -4.60
N TRP A 205 -2.96 -21.36 -5.15
CA TRP A 205 -4.28 -21.74 -4.68
C TRP A 205 -4.68 -23.09 -5.30
N THR A 206 -5.11 -24.03 -4.46
CA THR A 206 -5.48 -25.41 -4.83
C THR A 206 -6.97 -25.69 -4.75
N SER A 207 -7.72 -24.84 -4.03
CA SER A 207 -9.16 -24.94 -3.92
C SER A 207 -9.70 -23.56 -3.57
N ILE A 208 -10.76 -23.15 -4.25
CA ILE A 208 -11.49 -21.91 -3.99
C ILE A 208 -12.98 -22.24 -4.08
N THR A 209 -13.67 -22.18 -2.95
CA THR A 209 -15.12 -22.38 -2.89
C THR A 209 -15.81 -21.14 -2.35
N ASP A 210 -17.11 -21.02 -2.55
CA ASP A 210 -17.93 -20.10 -1.74
C ASP A 210 -18.16 -20.65 -0.32
N LYS A 211 -19.00 -19.96 0.46
CA LYS A 211 -19.38 -20.39 1.82
C LYS A 211 -20.28 -21.62 1.87
N ALA A 212 -21.00 -21.94 0.79
CA ALA A 212 -21.84 -23.13 0.68
C ALA A 212 -21.04 -24.36 0.21
N GLY A 213 -19.80 -24.17 -0.25
CA GLY A 213 -18.92 -25.23 -0.73
C GLY A 213 -18.97 -25.43 -2.25
N ASN A 214 -19.61 -24.52 -3.00
CA ASN A 214 -19.59 -24.57 -4.47
C ASN A 214 -18.19 -24.24 -4.99
N ASP A 215 -17.67 -25.06 -5.90
CA ASP A 215 -16.35 -24.84 -6.49
C ASP A 215 -16.35 -23.66 -7.46
N LEU A 216 -15.48 -22.68 -7.20
CA LEU A 216 -15.33 -21.46 -7.99
C LEU A 216 -14.12 -21.52 -8.92
N MET A 217 -13.28 -22.55 -8.81
CA MET A 217 -12.07 -22.68 -9.63
C MET A 217 -12.36 -22.76 -11.14
N PRO A 218 -13.38 -23.47 -11.66
CA PRO A 218 -13.59 -23.56 -13.11
C PRO A 218 -13.81 -22.19 -13.76
N ALA A 219 -14.62 -21.33 -13.15
CA ALA A 219 -14.88 -19.98 -13.66
C ALA A 219 -13.61 -19.11 -13.63
N LEU A 220 -12.85 -19.16 -12.53
CA LEU A 220 -11.58 -18.43 -12.43
C LEU A 220 -10.57 -18.92 -13.46
N LYS A 221 -10.37 -20.24 -13.60
CA LYS A 221 -9.41 -20.82 -14.55
C LYS A 221 -9.71 -20.43 -15.99
N ASN A 222 -10.98 -20.44 -16.39
CA ASN A 222 -11.38 -20.00 -17.73
C ASN A 222 -11.01 -18.54 -17.99
N HIS A 223 -11.32 -17.64 -17.04
CA HIS A 223 -10.94 -16.22 -17.15
C HIS A 223 -9.42 -16.04 -17.19
N VAL A 224 -8.70 -16.75 -16.32
CA VAL A 224 -7.24 -16.62 -16.15
C VAL A 224 -6.49 -17.12 -17.37
N ALA A 225 -6.95 -18.19 -18.01
CA ALA A 225 -6.36 -18.72 -19.23
C ALA A 225 -6.33 -17.66 -20.36
N GLU A 226 -7.33 -16.78 -20.42
CA GLU A 226 -7.45 -15.76 -21.45
C GLU A 226 -6.84 -14.41 -21.04
N LEU A 227 -7.12 -13.96 -19.82
CA LEU A 227 -6.92 -12.57 -19.37
C LEU A 227 -5.96 -12.42 -18.18
N GLY A 228 -5.47 -13.52 -17.61
CA GLY A 228 -4.74 -13.51 -16.34
C GLY A 228 -5.63 -13.01 -15.20
N TYR A 229 -5.09 -12.22 -14.28
CA TYR A 229 -5.86 -11.62 -13.16
C TYR A 229 -6.40 -10.22 -13.46
N CYS A 230 -6.58 -9.85 -14.72
CA CYS A 230 -7.20 -8.57 -15.05
C CYS A 230 -8.61 -8.49 -14.50
N SER A 231 -8.87 -7.51 -13.62
CA SER A 231 -10.21 -7.27 -13.08
C SER A 231 -11.14 -6.73 -14.17
N PRO A 232 -12.41 -7.16 -14.23
CA PRO A 232 -13.43 -6.53 -15.08
C PRO A 232 -13.89 -5.17 -14.54
N LYS A 233 -13.48 -4.77 -13.33
CA LYS A 233 -13.82 -3.47 -12.72
C LYS A 233 -12.69 -2.46 -12.90
N GLU A 234 -13.04 -1.17 -12.95
CA GLU A 234 -12.06 -0.06 -13.02
C GLU A 234 -11.43 0.28 -11.65
N ASP A 235 -12.04 -0.16 -10.54
CA ASP A 235 -11.62 0.18 -9.18
C ASP A 235 -11.08 -1.01 -8.38
N PHE A 236 -9.79 -1.32 -8.57
CA PHE A 236 -9.05 -2.35 -7.82
C PHE A 236 -7.69 -1.82 -7.29
N GLN A 237 -7.09 -2.53 -6.32
CA GLN A 237 -5.77 -2.20 -5.78
C GLN A 237 -4.66 -2.42 -6.82
N HIS A 238 -3.53 -1.70 -6.72
CA HIS A 238 -2.39 -1.82 -7.66
C HIS A 238 -2.68 -1.40 -9.13
N LYS A 239 -3.13 -0.15 -9.34
CA LYS A 239 -3.48 0.39 -10.68
C LYS A 239 -2.30 0.89 -11.54
N ALA A 240 -1.06 0.77 -11.09
CA ALA A 240 0.07 1.25 -11.89
C ALA A 240 0.23 0.37 -13.15
N PRO A 241 0.66 0.91 -14.30
CA PRO A 241 0.84 0.13 -15.52
C PRO A 241 1.70 -1.13 -15.31
N SER A 242 2.76 -1.02 -14.50
CA SER A 242 3.63 -2.15 -14.13
C SER A 242 2.88 -3.32 -13.45
N TRP A 243 1.83 -3.01 -12.68
CA TRP A 243 0.99 -4.01 -12.02
C TRP A 243 -0.03 -4.64 -12.96
N ILE A 244 -0.62 -3.85 -13.87
CA ILE A 244 -1.54 -4.37 -14.89
C ILE A 244 -0.84 -5.42 -15.75
N GLU A 245 0.38 -5.14 -16.21
CA GLU A 245 1.17 -6.11 -16.98
C GLU A 245 1.53 -7.35 -16.15
N THR A 246 1.82 -7.18 -14.86
CA THR A 246 2.03 -8.30 -13.94
C THR A 246 0.79 -9.20 -13.84
N PHE A 247 -0.42 -8.63 -13.76
CA PHE A 247 -1.66 -9.41 -13.70
C PHE A 247 -2.00 -10.09 -15.02
N LYS A 248 -1.69 -9.48 -16.17
CA LYS A 248 -1.82 -10.14 -17.48
C LYS A 248 -0.88 -11.32 -17.63
N LYS A 249 0.37 -11.17 -17.18
CA LYS A 249 1.42 -12.21 -17.31
C LYS A 249 1.09 -13.50 -16.56
N VAL A 250 0.17 -13.43 -15.59
CA VAL A 250 -0.34 -14.60 -14.85
C VAL A 250 -0.86 -15.69 -15.78
N LYS A 251 -1.46 -15.34 -16.93
CA LYS A 251 -1.97 -16.35 -17.87
C LYS A 251 -0.87 -17.33 -18.32
N ASP A 252 0.34 -16.81 -18.54
CA ASP A 252 1.48 -17.61 -18.99
C ASP A 252 1.99 -18.49 -17.85
N VAL A 253 2.05 -17.95 -16.63
CA VAL A 253 2.42 -18.70 -15.43
C VAL A 253 1.40 -19.80 -15.12
N PHE A 254 0.11 -19.50 -15.27
CA PHE A 254 -0.98 -20.47 -15.08
C PHE A 254 -0.90 -21.63 -16.08
N ALA A 255 -0.43 -21.39 -17.30
CA ALA A 255 -0.27 -22.45 -18.30
C ALA A 255 0.79 -23.52 -17.91
N LEU A 256 1.63 -23.26 -16.91
CA LEU A 256 2.59 -24.24 -16.38
C LEU A 256 1.92 -25.30 -15.50
N ASP A 257 0.83 -24.95 -14.84
CA ASP A 257 0.02 -25.84 -14.01
C ASP A 257 -1.44 -25.34 -13.99
N THR A 258 -2.27 -25.94 -14.84
CA THR A 258 -3.68 -25.58 -14.98
C THR A 258 -4.56 -26.13 -13.86
N ASP A 259 -4.03 -26.97 -12.98
CA ASP A 259 -4.77 -27.52 -11.84
C ASP A 259 -4.86 -26.51 -10.69
N THR A 260 -3.94 -25.56 -10.62
CA THR A 260 -3.87 -24.55 -9.55
C THR A 260 -3.97 -23.12 -10.09
N LEU A 261 -3.96 -22.12 -9.20
CA LEU A 261 -3.85 -20.71 -9.57
C LEU A 261 -2.57 -20.14 -8.94
N PRO A 262 -1.68 -19.47 -9.70
CA PRO A 262 -0.35 -19.08 -9.21
C PRO A 262 -0.33 -17.69 -8.55
N ASN A 263 0.56 -17.52 -7.57
CA ASN A 263 0.96 -16.19 -7.11
C ASN A 263 1.66 -15.42 -8.24
N THR A 264 1.35 -14.12 -8.40
CA THR A 264 1.87 -13.26 -9.48
C THR A 264 3.40 -13.17 -9.50
N TYR A 265 4.07 -13.31 -8.35
CA TYR A 265 5.53 -13.26 -8.26
C TYR A 265 6.23 -14.45 -8.95
N LEU A 266 5.53 -15.54 -9.22
CA LEU A 266 6.09 -16.71 -9.93
C LEU A 266 6.63 -16.37 -11.32
N LYS A 267 6.16 -15.28 -11.94
CA LYS A 267 6.69 -14.79 -13.23
C LYS A 267 8.20 -14.48 -13.17
N TYR A 268 8.71 -13.99 -12.03
CA TYR A 268 10.14 -13.66 -11.89
C TYR A 268 11.04 -14.90 -11.80
N TYR A 269 10.45 -16.08 -11.62
CA TYR A 269 11.19 -17.34 -11.53
C TYR A 269 11.06 -18.15 -12.82
N PHE A 270 9.86 -18.24 -13.38
CA PHE A 270 9.61 -19.03 -14.58
C PHE A 270 9.79 -18.26 -15.90
N TYR A 271 9.75 -16.92 -15.85
CA TYR A 271 9.87 -16.03 -17.01
C TYR A 271 10.86 -14.89 -16.72
N ALA A 272 11.97 -15.21 -16.04
CA ALA A 272 12.97 -14.22 -15.64
C ALA A 272 13.60 -13.49 -16.84
N ASP A 273 13.84 -14.21 -17.94
CA ASP A 273 14.34 -13.69 -19.21
C ASP A 273 13.39 -12.64 -19.83
N TYR A 274 12.08 -12.93 -19.84
CA TYR A 274 11.05 -12.00 -20.27
C TYR A 274 11.05 -10.73 -19.40
N GLU A 275 11.10 -10.89 -18.07
CA GLU A 275 11.09 -9.75 -17.15
C GLU A 275 12.33 -8.87 -17.29
N VAL A 276 13.52 -9.46 -17.52
CA VAL A 276 14.74 -8.72 -17.84
C VAL A 276 14.60 -7.96 -19.16
N ALA A 277 14.10 -8.62 -20.22
CA ALA A 277 13.96 -8.02 -21.54
C ALA A 277 12.96 -6.84 -21.58
N HIS A 278 11.99 -6.80 -20.65
CA HIS A 278 10.99 -5.73 -20.54
C HIS A 278 11.28 -4.74 -19.41
N SER A 279 12.45 -4.82 -18.78
CA SER A 279 12.90 -3.88 -17.77
C SER A 279 13.76 -2.77 -18.39
N ASP A 280 13.67 -1.56 -17.85
CA ASP A 280 14.57 -0.46 -18.16
C ASP A 280 15.69 -0.39 -17.08
N PRO A 281 16.95 -0.71 -17.40
CA PRO A 281 18.06 -0.66 -16.45
C PRO A 281 18.37 0.74 -15.90
N ASP A 282 17.94 1.80 -16.59
CA ASP A 282 18.19 3.19 -16.22
C ASP A 282 16.99 3.82 -15.48
N PHE A 283 15.80 3.24 -15.62
CA PHE A 283 14.58 3.70 -14.94
C PHE A 283 13.73 2.54 -14.40
N THR A 284 13.98 2.18 -13.14
CA THR A 284 13.33 1.02 -12.50
C THR A 284 12.14 1.43 -11.64
N ARG A 285 11.48 0.44 -11.02
CA ARG A 285 10.30 0.68 -10.17
C ARG A 285 10.61 1.59 -8.97
N ALA A 286 11.82 1.53 -8.41
CA ALA A 286 12.26 2.47 -7.39
C ALA A 286 12.18 3.93 -7.88
N ASN A 287 12.61 4.20 -9.11
CA ASN A 287 12.53 5.53 -9.71
C ASN A 287 11.09 5.99 -9.91
N GLU A 288 10.20 5.11 -10.38
CA GLU A 288 8.77 5.39 -10.50
C GLU A 288 8.13 5.76 -9.15
N VAL A 289 8.43 5.00 -8.10
CA VAL A 289 7.88 5.24 -6.76
C VAL A 289 8.41 6.57 -6.22
N MET A 290 9.71 6.85 -6.33
CA MET A 290 10.31 8.10 -5.90
C MET A 290 9.71 9.31 -6.65
N ALA A 291 9.47 9.19 -7.95
CA ALA A 291 8.81 10.24 -8.74
C ALA A 291 7.35 10.45 -8.31
N GLY A 292 6.61 9.37 -8.03
CA GLY A 292 5.22 9.43 -7.57
C GLY A 292 5.05 9.95 -6.13
N GLU A 293 6.00 9.65 -5.24
CA GLU A 293 6.00 10.17 -3.86
C GLU A 293 6.25 11.68 -3.81
N ARG A 294 7.20 12.20 -4.61
CA ARG A 294 7.41 13.65 -4.73
C ARG A 294 6.12 14.39 -5.09
N ARG A 295 5.30 13.82 -5.99
CA ARG A 295 3.99 14.40 -6.36
C ARG A 295 2.99 14.36 -5.20
N ARG A 296 2.95 13.28 -4.41
CA ARG A 296 2.01 13.13 -3.28
C ARG A 296 2.35 14.03 -2.09
N CYS A 297 3.64 14.17 -1.76
CA CYS A 297 4.10 15.08 -0.70
C CYS A 297 3.80 16.56 -1.01
N LEU A 298 3.69 16.95 -2.29
CA LEU A 298 3.27 18.30 -2.68
C LEU A 298 1.76 18.54 -2.52
N ILE A 299 0.94 17.50 -2.69
CA ILE A 299 -0.53 17.61 -2.65
C ILE A 299 -1.08 17.51 -1.23
N TRP A 300 -0.42 16.73 -0.35
CA TRP A 300 -0.91 16.54 1.02
C TRP A 300 -1.03 17.85 1.82
N PRO A 301 -0.03 18.76 1.82
CA PRO A 301 -0.12 20.06 2.50
C PRO A 301 -1.26 20.94 1.98
N GLU A 302 -1.60 20.86 0.68
CA GLU A 302 -2.68 21.64 0.09
C GLU A 302 -4.07 21.15 0.53
N LYS A 303 -4.24 19.83 0.70
CA LYS A 303 -5.51 19.24 1.15
C LYS A 303 -5.70 19.28 2.67
N SER A 304 -4.62 19.34 3.44
CA SER A 304 -4.64 19.39 4.92
C SER A 304 -4.62 20.81 5.49
N SER A 305 -4.71 21.86 4.65
CA SER A 305 -4.75 23.26 5.10
C SER A 305 -6.19 23.79 5.17
N PRO A 306 -6.83 23.89 6.36
CA PRO A 306 -8.11 24.56 6.51
C PRO A 306 -7.89 26.08 6.47
N GLY A 307 -7.76 26.68 5.27
CA GLY A 307 -7.48 28.12 5.22
C GLY A 307 -7.61 28.87 3.90
N ARG A 308 -7.85 28.22 2.76
CA ARG A 308 -7.94 28.95 1.46
C ARG A 308 -9.31 28.96 0.79
N ALA A 309 -10.31 28.27 1.34
CA ALA A 309 -11.69 28.32 0.81
C ALA A 309 -12.50 29.57 1.26
N ALA A 310 -11.98 30.39 2.17
CA ALA A 310 -12.73 31.49 2.79
C ALA A 310 -12.15 32.89 2.49
N LYS A 311 -11.79 33.21 1.24
CA LYS A 311 -11.54 34.61 0.80
C LYS A 311 -12.02 34.88 -0.63
N ARG A 312 -13.32 34.67 -0.88
CA ARG A 312 -14.03 35.35 -1.98
C ARG A 312 -15.47 35.67 -1.58
N ARG A 313 -15.64 36.57 -0.62
CA ARG A 313 -16.86 37.39 -0.50
C ARG A 313 -16.42 38.76 0.03
N ILE A 314 -16.11 39.65 -0.90
CA ILE A 314 -16.07 41.08 -0.61
C ILE A 314 -17.49 41.62 -0.86
N SER A 315 -17.94 42.37 0.12
CA SER A 315 -19.22 43.01 0.37
C SER A 315 -19.74 43.93 -0.72
N MET A 316 -21.08 44.03 -0.82
CA MET A 316 -21.79 45.29 -1.09
C MET A 316 -23.06 45.37 -0.25
N PRO A 317 -23.38 46.52 0.38
CA PRO A 317 -24.65 46.74 1.08
C PRO A 317 -25.65 47.56 0.26
N GLY A 318 -26.94 47.38 0.54
CA GLY A 318 -27.95 48.45 0.47
C GLY A 318 -29.00 48.39 -0.66
N ARG A 319 -30.28 48.26 -0.26
CA ARG A 319 -31.49 48.40 -1.10
C ARG A 319 -31.89 49.88 -1.27
N MET A 320 -32.40 50.29 -2.45
CA MET A 320 -33.79 50.78 -2.69
C MET A 320 -33.97 51.54 -4.04
N ARG A 321 -34.83 50.96 -4.91
CA ARG A 321 -35.96 51.51 -5.71
C ARG A 321 -35.78 52.62 -6.79
N PRO A 322 -36.74 52.73 -7.75
CA PRO A 322 -36.49 52.94 -9.18
C PRO A 322 -36.95 54.31 -9.72
N LEU A 323 -36.49 54.68 -10.92
CA LEU A 323 -37.10 55.72 -11.76
C LEU A 323 -36.96 55.38 -13.25
N SER A 324 -37.85 56.00 -14.03
CA SER A 324 -38.47 55.59 -15.30
C SER A 324 -37.83 56.13 -16.58
N SER A 325 -38.29 55.55 -17.71
CA SER A 325 -38.45 56.11 -19.08
C SER A 325 -37.15 56.41 -19.86
N THR A 326 -36.97 56.12 -21.15
CA THR A 326 -37.82 56.07 -22.37
C THR A 326 -37.08 55.26 -23.46
N SER A 327 -37.80 54.60 -24.38
CA SER A 327 -37.30 54.19 -25.72
C SER A 327 -37.61 55.31 -26.74
N PRO A 328 -36.97 55.36 -27.93
CA PRO A 328 -37.42 54.52 -29.06
C PRO A 328 -36.30 53.98 -30.01
N ALA A 329 -36.64 52.92 -30.75
CA ALA A 329 -35.96 52.37 -31.95
C ALA A 329 -36.23 53.26 -33.21
N PRO A 330 -35.81 52.98 -34.48
CA PRO A 330 -35.38 51.70 -35.09
C PRO A 330 -34.31 51.68 -36.25
N SER A 331 -33.76 50.46 -36.49
CA SER A 331 -33.44 49.74 -37.77
C SER A 331 -32.56 50.35 -38.90
N PRO A 332 -32.22 49.60 -39.99
CA PRO A 332 -31.50 48.31 -40.09
C PRO A 332 -30.34 48.36 -41.13
N LEU A 333 -29.51 47.31 -41.24
CA LEU A 333 -28.92 46.83 -42.52
C LEU A 333 -28.15 45.50 -42.31
N THR A 334 -28.52 44.49 -43.08
CA THR A 334 -27.91 43.15 -43.25
C THR A 334 -26.85 43.18 -44.40
N PRO A 335 -26.36 42.05 -44.95
CA PRO A 335 -25.38 41.08 -44.43
C PRO A 335 -24.17 40.88 -45.41
N ARG A 336 -23.13 40.09 -45.05
CA ARG A 336 -22.23 39.33 -45.97
C ARG A 336 -21.32 38.39 -45.14
N ARG A 337 -21.47 37.05 -45.30
CA ARG A 337 -20.61 36.10 -46.06
C ARG A 337 -19.20 35.91 -45.46
N GLU A 338 -18.90 34.75 -44.85
CA GLU A 338 -18.43 33.46 -45.40
C GLU A 338 -16.90 33.37 -45.61
N CYS A 339 -16.34 32.23 -45.12
CA CYS A 339 -15.02 31.60 -45.39
C CYS A 339 -13.77 32.28 -44.78
N CYS A 340 -12.80 31.59 -44.17
CA CYS A 340 -12.38 30.18 -44.23
C CYS A 340 -12.22 29.54 -42.85
#